data_AF-A0A8B6DEL1-F1
#
_entry.id   AF-A0A8B6DEL1-F1
#
_cell.length_a   1.000
_cell.length_b   1.000
_cell.length_c   1.000
_cell.angle_alpha   90.00
_cell.angle_beta   90.00
_cell.angle_gamma   90.00
#
_symmetry.space_group_name_H-M   'P 1'
#
loop_
_entity.id
_entity.type
_entity.pdbx_description
1 polymer ?
#
loop_
_entity_poly.entity_id
_entity_poly.type
_entity_poly.pdbx_seq_one_letter_code
_entity_poly.pdbx_strand_id
1 'polypeptide(L)'
;RIRMARKKKSLTLKQGQWSMAAMGNAILAVRGGMAKKKASVLYNVPRSTLRGRLKMEDITAPPTKPPILNRTQENILVGYILKMEERGFGLSVSDIRKLAYQMAKKNLEYMASVKRRGALDMIGGSASLKDIQFCRLGSQKD
;
A
#
# COMPACT_ATOMS: atom_id res chain seq x y z
N ARG A 1 6.42 12.86 47.44
CA ARG A 1 5.96 11.70 46.62
C ARG A 1 5.48 12.21 45.26
N ILE A 2 6.33 12.16 44.23
CA ILE A 2 5.97 12.65 42.89
C ILE A 2 4.94 11.69 42.27
N ARG A 3 3.73 12.17 41.98
CA ARG A 3 2.74 11.40 41.20
C ARG A 3 3.23 11.37 39.76
N MET A 4 3.86 10.28 39.36
CA MET A 4 4.18 10.03 37.94
C MET A 4 2.89 10.07 37.12
N ALA A 5 2.91 10.79 35.99
CA ALA A 5 1.79 10.79 35.06
C ALA A 5 1.53 9.35 34.57
N ARG A 6 0.30 8.84 34.77
CA ARG A 6 -0.09 7.51 34.29
C ARG A 6 0.11 7.46 32.78
N LYS A 7 1.03 6.62 32.31
CA LYS A 7 1.22 6.32 30.88
C LYS A 7 -0.11 5.81 30.31
N LYS A 8 -0.80 6.62 29.51
CA LYS A 8 -2.05 6.20 28.87
C LYS A 8 -1.72 5.07 27.89
N LYS A 9 -2.29 3.89 28.12
CA LYS A 9 -2.34 2.84 27.09
C LYS A 9 -3.08 3.44 25.90
N SER A 10 -2.47 3.47 24.71
CA SER A 10 -3.19 3.94 23.52
C SER A 10 -4.30 2.93 23.23
N LEU A 11 -5.56 3.35 23.39
CA LEU A 11 -6.75 2.56 23.01
C LEU A 11 -6.82 2.29 21.49
N THR A 12 -5.90 2.85 20.72
CA THR A 12 -5.84 2.72 19.27
C THR A 12 -4.70 1.78 18.87
N LEU A 13 -4.98 0.86 17.95
CA LEU A 13 -3.97 0.07 17.26
C LEU A 13 -2.89 0.97 16.63
N LYS A 14 -1.67 0.45 16.51
CA LYS A 14 -0.62 1.04 15.68
C LYS A 14 -1.10 1.08 14.22
N GLN A 15 -0.70 2.13 13.48
CA GLN A 15 -1.06 2.28 12.07
C GLN A 15 -0.68 1.03 11.26
N GLY A 16 -1.55 0.59 10.35
CA GLY A 16 -1.29 -0.53 9.44
C GLY A 16 -1.74 -1.92 9.91
N GLN A 17 -2.20 -2.07 11.15
CA GLN A 17 -2.64 -3.37 11.72
C GLN A 17 -4.16 -3.64 11.57
N TRP A 18 -4.85 -2.90 10.70
CA TRP A 18 -6.29 -3.04 10.49
C TRP A 18 -6.59 -3.65 9.12
N SER A 19 -7.63 -4.48 9.04
CA SER A 19 -8.05 -5.10 7.78
C SER A 19 -8.91 -4.16 6.92
N MET A 20 -8.83 -4.29 5.60
CA MET A 20 -9.64 -3.47 4.69
C MET A 20 -11.14 -3.65 4.94
N ALA A 21 -11.58 -4.88 5.23
CA ALA A 21 -12.97 -5.18 5.57
C ALA A 21 -13.43 -4.43 6.84
N ALA A 22 -12.60 -4.42 7.90
CA ALA A 22 -12.91 -3.70 9.13
C ALA A 22 -13.03 -2.18 8.90
N MET A 23 -12.17 -1.60 8.07
CA MET A 23 -12.26 -0.19 7.71
C MET A 23 -13.49 0.13 6.86
N GLY A 24 -13.82 -0.73 5.89
CA GLY A 24 -15.04 -0.59 5.08
C GLY A 24 -16.29 -0.60 5.94
N ASN A 25 -16.41 -1.58 6.84
CA ASN A 25 -17.52 -1.68 7.79
C ASN A 25 -17.60 -0.46 8.72
N ALA A 26 -16.46 0.03 9.21
CA ALA A 26 -16.40 1.24 10.03
C ALA A 26 -16.87 2.49 9.28
N ILE A 27 -16.53 2.62 8.00
CA ILE A 27 -16.97 3.75 7.16
C ILE A 27 -18.48 3.67 6.92
N LEU A 28 -19.01 2.49 6.58
CA LEU A 28 -20.45 2.27 6.39
C LEU A 28 -21.23 2.60 7.67
N ALA A 29 -20.76 2.14 8.84
CA ALA A 29 -21.39 2.45 10.12
C ALA A 29 -21.41 3.95 10.41
N VAL A 30 -20.32 4.68 10.12
CA VAL A 30 -20.27 6.14 10.32
C VAL A 30 -21.19 6.87 9.33
N ARG A 31 -21.27 6.41 8.08
CA ARG A 31 -22.21 6.94 7.09
C ARG A 31 -23.68 6.69 7.48
N GLY A 32 -23.95 5.56 8.13
CA GLY A 32 -25.24 5.24 8.75
C GLY A 32 -25.55 5.97 10.06
N GLY A 33 -24.76 6.99 10.43
CA GLY A 33 -25.01 7.84 11.60
C GLY A 33 -24.27 7.47 12.88
N MET A 34 -23.41 6.43 12.87
CA MET A 34 -22.63 6.07 14.05
C MET A 34 -21.53 7.09 14.36
N ALA A 35 -21.36 7.41 15.65
CA ALA A 35 -20.27 8.27 16.09
C ALA A 35 -18.89 7.67 15.75
N LYS A 36 -17.98 8.49 15.18
CA LYS A 36 -16.62 8.10 14.76
C LYS A 36 -15.82 7.36 15.84
N LYS A 37 -15.97 7.77 17.11
CA LYS A 37 -15.31 7.13 18.26
C LYS A 37 -15.87 5.72 18.50
N LYS A 38 -17.19 5.55 18.41
CA LYS A 38 -17.88 4.26 18.60
C LYS A 38 -17.48 3.28 17.50
N ALA A 39 -17.52 3.71 16.23
CA ALA A 39 -17.07 2.89 15.11
C ALA A 39 -15.59 2.48 15.22
N SER A 40 -14.71 3.40 15.64
CA SER A 40 -13.29 3.13 15.84
C SER A 40 -13.04 2.01 16.86
N VAL A 41 -13.78 2.01 17.97
CA VAL A 41 -13.66 0.97 19.00
C VAL A 41 -14.30 -0.34 18.53
N LEU A 42 -15.49 -0.28 17.92
CA LEU A 42 -16.25 -1.46 17.50
C LEU A 42 -15.51 -2.29 16.45
N TYR A 43 -14.95 -1.63 15.43
CA TYR A 43 -14.24 -2.29 14.33
C TYR A 43 -12.73 -2.36 14.53
N ASN A 44 -12.24 -1.96 15.72
CA ASN A 44 -10.83 -1.94 16.05
C ASN A 44 -9.97 -1.22 14.99
N VAL A 45 -10.39 -0.02 14.58
CA VAL A 45 -9.66 0.80 13.58
C VAL A 45 -9.16 2.11 14.21
N PRO A 46 -7.96 2.61 13.86
CA PRO A 46 -7.46 3.86 14.40
C PRO A 46 -8.35 5.05 14.00
N ARG A 47 -8.79 5.84 14.99
CA ARG A 47 -9.68 7.00 14.78
C ARG A 47 -9.12 8.03 13.79
N SER A 48 -7.81 8.28 13.83
CA SER A 48 -7.14 9.21 12.92
C SER A 48 -7.20 8.72 11.47
N THR A 49 -6.97 7.42 11.25
CA THR A 49 -7.07 6.78 9.95
C THR A 49 -8.51 6.79 9.44
N LEU A 50 -9.49 6.40 10.27
CA LEU A 50 -10.91 6.46 9.91
C LEU A 50 -11.33 7.88 9.49
N ARG A 51 -10.89 8.90 10.25
CA ARG A 51 -11.15 10.31 9.91
C ARG A 51 -10.53 10.71 8.57
N GLY A 52 -9.31 10.26 8.28
CA GLY A 52 -8.66 10.51 6.99
C GLY A 52 -9.41 9.85 5.84
N ARG A 53 -9.80 8.59 6.02
CA ARG A 53 -10.54 7.82 5.02
C ARG A 53 -11.92 8.37 4.71
N LEU A 54 -12.62 8.90 5.71
CA LEU A 54 -13.91 9.57 5.50
C LEU A 54 -13.81 10.83 4.62
N LYS A 55 -12.62 11.43 4.49
CA LYS A 55 -12.38 12.57 3.58
C LYS A 55 -11.99 12.14 2.18
N MET A 56 -11.53 10.90 2.02
CA MET A 56 -11.14 10.36 0.72
C MET A 56 -12.36 9.75 0.05
N GLU A 57 -12.45 9.86 -1.27
CA GLU A 57 -13.48 9.18 -2.06
C GLU A 57 -13.23 7.66 -2.11
N ASP A 58 -11.95 7.26 -2.08
CA ASP A 58 -11.53 5.86 -2.16
C ASP A 58 -11.56 5.14 -0.80
N ILE A 59 -12.65 4.39 -0.61
CA ILE A 59 -12.89 3.51 0.55
C ILE A 59 -11.95 2.29 0.52
N THR A 60 -11.63 1.79 -0.67
CA THR A 60 -10.95 0.50 -0.90
C THR A 60 -9.43 0.60 -0.90
N ALA A 61 -8.85 1.80 -0.81
CA ALA A 61 -7.41 1.95 -0.91
C ALA A 61 -6.67 1.20 0.24
N PRO A 62 -5.55 0.53 -0.04
CA PRO A 62 -4.85 -0.30 0.93
C PRO A 62 -4.34 0.52 2.14
N PRO A 63 -4.14 -0.10 3.31
CA PRO A 63 -3.62 0.59 4.50
C PRO A 63 -2.25 1.24 4.29
N THR A 64 -1.43 0.63 3.42
CA THR A 64 -0.06 1.03 3.11
C THR A 64 0.02 1.54 1.68
N LYS A 65 0.95 2.46 1.41
CA LYS A 65 1.27 2.89 0.04
C LYS A 65 1.70 1.67 -0.79
N PRO A 66 1.24 1.54 -2.04
CA PRO A 66 1.70 0.47 -2.90
C PRO A 66 3.22 0.57 -3.10
N PRO A 67 3.93 -0.56 -3.18
CA PRO A 67 5.36 -0.55 -3.47
C PRO A 67 5.61 0.01 -4.87
N ILE A 68 6.74 0.71 -5.04
CA ILE A 68 7.11 1.29 -6.35
C ILE A 68 7.67 0.25 -7.32
N LEU A 69 8.20 -0.86 -6.78
CA LEU A 69 8.65 -2.00 -7.56
C LEU A 69 7.64 -3.14 -7.42
N ASN A 70 7.22 -3.68 -8.55
CA ASN A 70 6.36 -4.85 -8.58
C ASN A 70 7.18 -6.13 -8.35
N ARG A 71 6.52 -7.23 -7.96
CA ARG A 71 7.19 -8.51 -7.70
C ARG A 71 8.02 -9.01 -8.89
N THR A 72 7.54 -8.79 -10.11
CA THR A 72 8.29 -9.11 -11.35
C THR A 72 9.58 -8.31 -11.45
N GLN A 73 9.57 -7.02 -11.11
CA GLN A 73 10.75 -6.16 -11.14
C GLN A 73 11.74 -6.54 -10.04
N GLU A 74 11.24 -6.90 -8.86
CA GLU A 74 12.08 -7.46 -7.79
C GLU A 74 12.77 -8.74 -8.25
N ASN A 75 12.04 -9.65 -8.92
CA ASN A 75 12.62 -10.89 -9.45
C ASN A 75 13.68 -10.63 -10.52
N ILE A 76 13.50 -9.61 -11.37
CA ILE A 76 14.52 -9.19 -12.34
C ILE A 76 15.79 -8.72 -11.62
N LEU A 77 15.65 -7.91 -10.56
CA LEU A 77 16.78 -7.44 -9.76
C LEU A 77 17.50 -8.60 -9.05
N VAL A 78 16.75 -9.53 -8.47
CA VAL A 78 17.30 -10.76 -7.86
C VAL A 78 18.03 -11.61 -8.89
N GLY A 79 17.44 -11.83 -10.06
CA GLY A 79 18.07 -12.57 -11.14
C GLY A 79 19.35 -11.90 -11.65
N TYR A 80 19.42 -10.58 -11.64
CA TYR A 80 20.65 -9.85 -11.96
C TYR A 80 21.72 -10.07 -10.88
N ILE A 81 21.36 -10.03 -9.60
CA ILE A 81 22.29 -10.30 -8.49
C ILE A 81 22.89 -11.70 -8.62
N LEU A 82 22.06 -12.72 -8.85
CA LEU A 82 22.51 -14.11 -9.01
C LEU A 82 23.46 -14.27 -10.22
N LYS A 83 23.13 -13.66 -11.36
CA LYS A 83 23.99 -13.69 -12.56
C LYS A 83 25.34 -13.01 -12.35
N MET A 84 25.39 -11.97 -11.53
CA MET A 84 26.64 -11.27 -11.21
C MET A 84 27.50 -12.10 -10.26
N GLU A 85 26.86 -12.74 -9.27
CA GLU A 85 27.50 -13.67 -8.35
C GLU A 85 28.10 -14.88 -9.08
N GLU A 86 27.35 -15.51 -10.00
CA GLU A 86 27.82 -16.62 -10.85
C GLU A 86 29.09 -16.27 -11.65
N ARG A 87 29.25 -15.00 -12.04
CA ARG A 87 30.41 -14.51 -12.81
C ARG A 87 31.58 -14.05 -11.92
N GLY A 88 31.47 -14.24 -10.61
CA GLY A 88 32.48 -13.84 -9.63
C GLY A 88 32.44 -12.36 -9.24
N PHE A 89 31.40 -11.61 -9.62
CA PHE A 89 31.23 -10.20 -9.26
C PHE A 89 30.18 -10.05 -8.17
N GLY A 90 30.62 -10.03 -6.91
CA GLY A 90 29.75 -9.72 -5.78
C GLY A 90 29.30 -8.25 -5.83
N LEU A 91 27.99 -8.01 -5.84
CA LEU A 91 27.45 -6.65 -5.73
C LEU A 91 27.38 -6.22 -4.26
N SER A 92 27.90 -5.02 -3.96
CA SER A 92 27.73 -4.45 -2.63
C SER A 92 26.28 -4.05 -2.38
N VAL A 93 25.88 -3.99 -1.11
CA VAL A 93 24.54 -3.51 -0.72
C VAL A 93 24.29 -2.09 -1.23
N SER A 94 25.34 -1.27 -1.33
CA SER A 94 25.26 0.08 -1.88
C SER A 94 24.91 0.09 -3.36
N ASP A 95 25.47 -0.83 -4.14
CA ASP A 95 25.21 -0.92 -5.58
C ASP A 95 23.82 -1.48 -5.85
N ILE A 96 23.36 -2.46 -5.06
CA ILE A 96 21.97 -2.95 -5.10
C ILE A 96 20.99 -1.81 -4.84
N ARG A 97 21.25 -0.95 -3.84
CA ARG A 97 20.39 0.23 -3.57
C ARG A 97 20.39 1.22 -4.74
N LYS A 98 21.54 1.49 -5.34
CA LYS A 98 21.64 2.39 -6.52
C LYS A 98 20.83 1.84 -7.69
N LEU A 99 20.96 0.55 -7.98
CA LEU A 99 20.23 -0.13 -9.06
C LEU A 99 18.72 -0.09 -8.81
N ALA A 100 18.28 -0.46 -7.59
CA ALA A 100 16.87 -0.40 -7.20
C ALA A 100 16.31 1.02 -7.32
N TYR A 101 17.08 2.04 -6.90
CA TYR A 101 16.69 3.43 -7.02
C TYR A 101 16.55 3.88 -8.48
N GLN A 102 17.53 3.54 -9.34
CA GLN A 102 17.46 3.86 -10.77
C GLN A 102 16.25 3.21 -11.45
N MET A 103 15.96 1.95 -11.11
CA MET A 103 14.79 1.23 -11.61
C MET A 103 13.49 1.90 -11.14
N ALA A 104 13.41 2.28 -9.86
CA ALA A 104 12.26 2.98 -9.30
C ALA A 104 12.05 4.37 -9.93
N LYS A 105 13.12 5.14 -10.16
CA LYS A 105 13.06 6.46 -10.81
C LYS A 105 12.51 6.35 -12.23
N LYS A 106 13.01 5.40 -13.03
CA LYS A 106 12.49 5.14 -14.39
C LYS A 106 11.01 4.73 -14.36
N ASN A 107 10.61 3.90 -13.38
CA ASN A 107 9.21 3.51 -13.25
C ASN A 107 8.32 4.72 -12.92
N LEU A 108 8.77 5.62 -12.04
CA LEU A 108 8.04 6.85 -11.71
C LEU A 108 7.89 7.77 -12.92
N GLU A 109 8.96 7.96 -13.70
CA GLU A 109 8.95 8.76 -14.93
C GLU A 109 7.99 8.19 -15.97
N TYR A 110 8.00 6.86 -16.17
CA TYR A 110 7.07 6.17 -17.04
C TYR A 110 5.61 6.35 -16.58
N MET A 111 5.31 6.10 -15.31
CA MET A 111 3.97 6.31 -14.73
C MET A 111 3.49 7.76 -14.90
N ALA A 112 4.36 8.74 -14.68
CA ALA A 112 4.06 10.15 -14.90
C ALA A 112 3.80 10.48 -16.38
N SER A 113 4.56 9.86 -17.30
CA SER A 113 4.34 9.98 -18.75
C SER A 113 3.01 9.38 -19.20
N VAL A 114 2.62 8.24 -18.63
CA VAL A 114 1.36 7.54 -18.97
C VAL A 114 0.19 8.33 -18.45
N LYS A 115 0.25 8.90 -17.24
CA LYS A 115 -0.80 9.80 -16.73
C LYS A 115 -1.00 11.04 -17.61
N ARG A 116 0.07 11.57 -18.21
CA ARG A 116 -0.02 12.69 -19.17
C ARG A 116 -0.65 12.27 -20.50
N ARG A 117 -0.42 11.03 -20.96
CA ARG A 117 -0.97 10.48 -22.21
C ARG A 117 -2.40 9.95 -22.08
N GLY A 118 -2.71 9.25 -20.99
CA GLY A 118 -4.02 8.67 -20.70
C GLY A 118 -5.13 9.70 -20.42
N ALA A 119 -4.81 10.99 -20.35
CA ALA A 119 -5.83 12.05 -20.45
C ALA A 119 -6.42 12.16 -21.87
N LEU A 120 -5.73 11.65 -22.90
CA LEU A 120 -6.18 11.61 -24.30
C LEU A 120 -6.97 10.34 -24.65
N ASP A 121 -6.78 9.24 -23.91
CA ASP A 121 -7.26 7.90 -24.31
C ASP A 121 -8.69 7.57 -23.78
N MET A 122 -9.39 8.54 -23.18
CA MET A 122 -10.76 8.38 -22.65
C MET A 122 -11.87 8.59 -23.71
N ILE A 123 -11.54 8.57 -25.01
CA ILE A 123 -12.53 8.68 -26.11
C ILE A 123 -12.68 7.35 -26.89
N GLY A 124 -11.87 6.32 -26.63
CA GLY A 124 -11.95 5.08 -27.42
C GLY A 124 -11.52 3.81 -26.70
N GLY A 125 -12.51 3.05 -26.24
CA GLY A 125 -12.51 1.58 -26.36
C GLY A 125 -11.49 0.75 -25.57
N SER A 126 -11.97 0.20 -24.44
CA SER A 126 -11.61 -1.11 -23.88
C SER A 126 -10.12 -1.50 -23.76
N ALA A 127 -9.41 -0.90 -22.80
CA ALA A 127 -8.32 -1.62 -22.15
C ALA A 127 -8.95 -2.70 -21.25
N SER A 128 -8.74 -3.96 -21.61
CA SER A 128 -9.18 -5.15 -20.90
C SER A 128 -8.95 -5.04 -19.38
N LEU A 129 -10.04 -5.08 -18.62
CA LEU A 129 -10.09 -5.21 -17.15
C LEU A 129 -9.34 -6.45 -16.59
N LYS A 130 -8.75 -7.29 -17.44
CA LYS A 130 -7.96 -8.46 -17.04
C LYS A 130 -6.53 -8.12 -16.57
N ASP A 131 -6.00 -6.96 -16.93
CA ASP A 131 -4.60 -6.60 -16.55
C ASP A 131 -4.50 -5.86 -15.21
N ILE A 132 -5.63 -5.41 -14.66
CA ILE A 132 -5.69 -4.73 -13.34
C ILE A 132 -6.06 -5.72 -12.22
N GLN A 133 -6.36 -6.98 -12.55
CA GLN A 133 -6.88 -7.94 -11.60
C GLN A 133 -6.08 -9.25 -11.56
N PHE A 134 -4.91 -9.24 -10.90
CA PHE A 134 -4.50 -10.41 -10.09
C PHE A 134 -3.38 -10.09 -9.09
N CYS A 135 -3.77 -9.76 -7.86
CA CYS A 135 -3.07 -10.13 -6.61
C CYS A 135 -4.05 -9.96 -5.44
N ARG A 136 -5.25 -10.54 -5.59
CA ARG A 136 -6.18 -10.80 -4.49
C ARG A 136 -6.56 -12.26 -4.60
N LEU A 137 -5.70 -13.14 -4.11
CA LEU A 137 -6.01 -14.48 -3.59
C LEU A 137 -4.72 -14.98 -2.93
N GLY A 138 -4.47 -14.52 -1.71
CA GLY A 138 -3.82 -15.38 -0.74
C GLY A 138 -4.87 -16.42 -0.36
N SER A 139 -4.75 -17.63 -0.90
CA SER A 139 -5.44 -18.80 -0.36
C SER A 139 -4.38 -19.75 0.18
N GLN A 140 -4.54 -20.00 1.46
CA GLN A 140 -3.91 -21.01 2.30
C GLN A 140 -4.25 -22.43 1.79
N LYS A 141 -3.40 -23.41 2.15
CA LYS A 141 -3.55 -24.89 2.06
C LYS A 141 -3.11 -25.50 0.71
N ASP A 142 -2.23 -26.49 0.62
CA ASP A 142 -1.60 -27.42 1.59
C ASP A 142 -0.08 -27.51 1.36
#